data_AF-A0A535XM99-F1
#
_entry.id   AF-A0A535XM99-F1
#
_cell.length_a   1.000
_cell.length_b   1.000
_cell.length_c   1.000
_cell.angle_alpha   90.00
_cell.angle_beta   90.00
_cell.angle_gamma   90.00
#
_symmetry.space_group_name_H-M   'P 1'
#
loop_
_entity.id
_entity.type
_entity.pdbx_description
1 polymer ?
#
loop_
_entity_poly.entity_id
_entity_poly.type
_entity_poly.pdbx_seq_one_letter_code
_entity_poly.pdbx_strand_id
1 'polypeptide(L)' 'MSKRFFLLPIGIGIVAAVYWWYGRDMAGTTMLGVFALAMALFGSILLPTVNDVGPTAPVDPDWEPRKTR' A
#
# COMPACT_ATOMS: atom_id res chain seq x y z
N MET A 1 -6.40 -3.89 -12.83
CA MET A 1 -5.74 -3.00 -11.85
C MET A 1 -6.66 -1.81 -11.57
N SER A 2 -7.22 -1.69 -10.36
CA SER A 2 -8.10 -0.56 -10.04
C SER A 2 -7.28 0.72 -9.92
N LYS A 3 -7.45 1.66 -10.85
CA LYS A 3 -6.74 2.96 -10.89
C LYS A 3 -6.93 3.79 -9.60
N ARG A 4 -7.90 3.42 -8.76
CA ARG A 4 -8.26 4.10 -7.51
C ARG A 4 -7.14 4.10 -6.48
N PHE A 5 -6.25 3.10 -6.48
CA PHE A 5 -5.15 3.06 -5.49
C PHE A 5 -4.14 4.19 -5.69
N PHE A 6 -3.93 4.63 -6.93
CA PHE A 6 -3.01 5.73 -7.21
C PHE A 6 -3.58 7.10 -6.79
N LEU A 7 -4.87 7.20 -6.41
CA LEU A 7 -5.45 8.47 -5.97
C LEU A 7 -4.78 9.03 -4.72
N LEU A 8 -4.42 8.16 -3.76
CA LEU A 8 -3.75 8.59 -2.53
C LEU A 8 -2.34 9.15 -2.79
N PRO A 9 -1.41 8.41 -3.43
CA PRO A 9 -0.07 8.95 -3.71
C PRO A 9 -0.12 10.16 -4.65
N ILE A 10 -1.03 10.21 -5.63
CA ILE A 10 -1.23 11.40 -6.47
C ILE A 10 -1.70 12.59 -5.61
N GLY A 11 -2.68 12.38 -4.73
CA GLY A 11 -3.16 13.41 -3.82
C GLY A 11 -2.06 13.97 -2.92
N ILE A 12 -1.23 13.10 -2.34
CA ILE A 12 -0.07 13.51 -1.54
C ILE A 12 0.93 14.31 -2.38
N GLY A 13 1.19 13.88 -3.62
CA GLY A 13 2.05 14.63 -4.55
C GLY A 13 1.53 16.03 -4.86
N ILE A 14 0.21 16.19 -5.03
CA ILE A 14 -0.44 17.50 -5.21
C ILE A 14 -0.25 18.35 -3.94
N VAL A 15 -0.47 17.78 -2.75
CA VAL A 15 -0.26 18.48 -1.48
C VAL A 15 1.20 18.93 -1.33
N ALA A 16 2.16 18.09 -1.71
CA ALA A 16 3.59 18.44 -1.70
C ALA A 16 3.88 19.65 -2.61
N ALA A 17 3.33 19.67 -3.82
CA ALA A 17 3.49 20.78 -4.76
C ALA A 17 2.87 22.09 -4.23
N VAL A 18 1.68 22.00 -3.63
CA VAL A 18 1.01 23.13 -2.99
C VAL A 18 1.80 23.64 -1.79
N TYR A 19 2.27 22.73 -0.92
CA TYR A 19 3.08 23.06 0.25
C TYR A 19 4.37 23.79 -0.14
N TRP A 20 5.06 23.30 -1.18
CA TRP A 20 6.24 23.96 -1.74
C TRP A 20 5.93 25.38 -2.22
N TRP A 21 4.81 25.56 -2.93
CA TRP A 21 4.41 26.85 -3.48
C TRP A 21 4.20 27.93 -2.40
N TYR A 22 3.55 27.56 -1.29
CA TYR A 22 3.25 28.49 -0.20
C TYR A 22 4.39 28.68 0.80
N GLY A 23 5.10 27.61 1.15
CA GLY A 23 6.06 27.63 2.25
C GLY A 23 7.52 27.71 1.83
N ARG A 24 7.87 27.24 0.62
CA ARG A 24 9.27 27.07 0.15
C ARG A 24 10.18 26.27 1.10
N ASP A 25 9.60 25.55 2.06
CA ASP A 25 10.31 24.69 2.98
C ASP A 25 10.70 23.39 2.27
N MET A 26 12.01 23.19 2.11
CA MET A 26 12.56 22.01 1.46
C MET A 26 12.35 20.74 2.27
N ALA A 27 12.41 20.80 3.60
CA ALA A 27 12.36 19.60 4.44
C ALA A 27 10.98 18.94 4.37
N GLY A 28 9.91 19.71 4.64
CA GLY A 28 8.54 19.21 4.56
C GLY A 28 8.15 18.77 3.15
N THR A 29 8.53 19.55 2.13
CA THR A 29 8.22 19.20 0.72
C THR A 29 8.88 17.88 0.33
N THR A 30 10.15 17.69 0.70
CA THR A 30 10.88 16.47 0.37
C THR A 30 10.28 15.26 1.07
N MET A 31 9.92 15.38 2.35
CA MET A 31 9.25 14.30 3.08
C MET A 31 7.93 13.90 2.43
N LEU A 32 7.10 14.88 2.05
CA LEU A 32 5.83 14.61 1.36
C LEU A 32 6.05 13.94 0.00
N GLY A 33 7.05 14.38 -0.76
CA GLY A 33 7.41 13.78 -2.05
C GLY A 33 7.91 12.34 -1.93
N VAL A 34 8.81 12.07 -0.98
CA VAL A 34 9.31 10.72 -0.69
C VAL A 34 8.17 9.81 -0.24
N PHE A 35 7.27 10.32 0.61
CA PHE A 35 6.12 9.56 1.09
C PHE A 35 5.15 9.20 -0.06
N ALA A 36 4.86 10.15 -0.96
CA ALA A 36 4.05 9.89 -2.15
C ALA A 36 4.67 8.80 -3.04
N LEU A 37 5.98 8.85 -3.28
CA LEU A 37 6.71 7.85 -4.05
C LEU A 37 6.70 6.47 -3.38
N ALA A 38 6.94 6.41 -2.07
CA ALA A 38 6.91 5.16 -1.31
C ALA A 38 5.53 4.49 -1.40
N MET A 39 4.44 5.26 -1.29
CA MET A 39 3.07 4.75 -1.43
C MET A 39 2.76 4.27 -2.85
N ALA A 40 3.22 4.99 -3.87
CA ALA A 40 3.07 4.55 -5.26
C ALA A 40 3.82 3.24 -5.51
N LEU A 41 5.06 3.12 -5.00
CA LEU A 41 5.87 1.92 -5.12
C LEU A 41 5.22 0.74 -4.40
N PHE A 42 4.84 0.92 -3.14
CA PHE A 42 4.16 -0.09 -2.33
C PHE A 42 2.88 -0.59 -3.02
N GLY A 43 2.06 0.33 -3.53
CA GLY A 43 0.90 -0.01 -4.34
C GLY A 43 1.24 -0.84 -5.56
N SER A 44 2.24 -0.42 -6.33
CA SER A 44 2.64 -1.12 -7.56
C SER A 44 3.11 -2.56 -7.31
N ILE A 45 3.79 -2.82 -6.19
CA ILE A 45 4.35 -4.13 -5.84
C ILE A 45 3.32 -5.05 -5.19
N LEU A 46 2.47 -4.53 -4.31
CA LEU A 46 1.57 -5.36 -3.49
C LEU A 46 0.16 -5.49 -4.08
N LEU A 47 -0.28 -4.57 -4.93
CA LEU A 47 -1.59 -4.73 -5.59
C LEU A 47 -1.73 -6.02 -6.45
N PRO A 48 -0.67 -6.52 -7.11
CA PRO A 48 -0.71 -7.83 -7.74
C PRO A 48 -1.00 -8.97 -6.76
N THR A 49 -0.45 -8.92 -5.54
CA THR A 49 -0.58 -10.02 -4.57
C THR A 49 -1.94 -10.11 -3.90
N VAL A 50 -2.72 -9.02 -3.88
CA VAL A 50 -4.08 -9.02 -3.29
C VAL A 50 -5.06 -9.90 -4.06
N ASN A 51 -4.78 -10.17 -5.34
CA ASN A 51 -5.58 -11.09 -6.17
C ASN A 51 -4.98 -12.50 -6.25
N ASP A 52 -3.79 -12.69 -5.66
CA ASP A 52 -3.04 -13.94 -5.66
C ASP A 52 -3.11 -14.61 -4.28
N VAL A 53 -4.33 -14.69 -3.75
CA VAL A 53 -4.63 -15.58 -2.63
C VAL A 53 -4.82 -16.94 -3.27
N GLY A 54 -3.77 -17.75 -3.24
CA GLY A 54 -3.83 -19.14 -3.68
C GLY A 54 -4.99 -19.90 -3.02
N PRO A 55 -5.42 -21.04 -3.58
CA PRO A 55 -6.50 -21.83 -2.99
C PRO A 55 -6.22 -22.01 -1.50
N THR A 56 -7.12 -21.53 -0.65
CA THR A 56 -7.08 -21.86 0.77
C THR A 56 -6.99 -23.37 0.84
N ALA A 57 -5.92 -23.89 1.45
CA ALA A 57 -5.69 -25.32 1.54
C ALA A 57 -7.00 -26.00 1.97
N PRO A 58 -7.42 -27.09 1.31
CA PRO A 58 -8.63 -27.80 1.71
C PRO A 58 -8.55 -28.07 3.21
N VAL A 59 -9.60 -27.69 3.94
CA VAL A 59 -9.73 -28.09 5.33
C VAL A 59 -9.78 -29.62 5.32
N ASP A 60 -8.78 -30.26 5.92
CA ASP A 60 -8.70 -31.71 5.99
C ASP A 60 -9.92 -32.22 6.77
N PRO A 61 -10.85 -32.95 6.11
CA PRO A 61 -12.06 -33.46 6.77
C PRO A 61 -11.74 -34.43 7.91
N ASP A 62 -10.57 -35.05 7.87
CA ASP A 62 -10.12 -36.06 8.82
C ASP A 62 -9.26 -35.46 9.95
N TRP A 63 -9.14 -34.13 10.00
CA TRP A 63 -8.40 -33.46 11.06
C TRP A 63 -9.16 -33.51 12.39
N GLU A 64 -8.68 -34.35 13.31
CA GLU A 64 -9.11 -34.31 14.71
C GLU A 64 -8.10 -33.52 15.56
N PRO A 65 -8.56 -32.60 16.45
CA PRO A 65 -7.66 -31.92 17.37
C PRO A 65 -7.01 -32.95 18.30
N ARG A 66 -5.67 -32.98 18.29
CA ARG A 66 -4.87 -33.86 19.14
C ARG A 66 -5.24 -33.59 20.60
N LYS A 67 -5.91 -34.55 21.26
CA LYS A 67 -6.19 -34.49 22.69
C LYS A 67 -4.85 -34.49 23.43
N THR A 68 -4.36 -33.32 23.81
CA THR A 68 -3.23 -33.18 24.73
C THR A 68 -3.65 -33.79 26.06
N ARG A 69 -2.95 -34.87 26.44
CA ARG A 69 -3.06 -35.52 27.75
C ARG A 69 -2.16 -34.80 28.75
#